data_AF-A0A4Q3RYR2-F1
#
_entry.id   AF-A0A4Q3RYR2-F1
#
_cell.length_a   1.000
_cell.length_b   1.000
_cell.length_c   1.000
_cell.angle_alpha   90.00
_cell.angle_beta   90.00
_cell.angle_gamma   90.00
#
_symmetry.space_group_name_H-M   'P 1'
#
loop_
_entity.id
_entity.type
_entity.pdbx_description
1 polymer ?
#
loop_
_entity_poly.entity_id
_entity_poly.type
_entity_poly.pdbx_seq_one_letter_code
_entity_poly.pdbx_strand_id
1 'polypeptide(L)'
;MAARLIGLVLGLLIAAAGWIVVRPLVGDIGPAVPGLDLGDFEGLRALIGWGALALGGLAVVVNLWPTRGGGRSRSASQGRQIIFADDPPVATPVAAPVAMPAPAPRPAPAPVALAPANAAVAQPVRRDLPPVAPGPDPQGPPQETFGQLRAALKVKAREEKWDEAAEMLRRLPKLALTHQDRMVAAQDLGDFCRSQGRIDDAAEAYGHALSYARLLHDIEPADPVAAADLAGALINVGDMAADEGRIDAALGAYEDAVALRRRLIADHGARRLDRRALSIALERLADAREDRGHRVRALDLYRESVELAGALAAEDPQRYGAELQGARTRLSELEARLSV
;
A
#
# COMPACT_ATOMS: atom_id res chain seq x y z
N MET A 1 1.59 16.51 13.38
CA MET A 1 1.89 17.22 14.64
C MET A 1 1.74 18.73 14.49
N ALA A 2 2.42 19.36 13.52
CA ALA A 2 2.35 20.82 13.30
C ALA A 2 0.92 21.38 13.12
N ALA A 3 0.08 20.74 12.30
CA ALA A 3 -1.30 21.20 12.07
C ALA A 3 -2.18 21.21 13.34
N ARG A 4 -2.01 20.24 14.24
CA ARG A 4 -2.74 20.19 15.53
C ARG A 4 -2.27 21.26 16.50
N LEU A 5 -0.96 21.52 16.51
CA LEU A 5 -0.38 22.59 17.31
C LEU A 5 -0.90 23.95 16.84
N ILE A 6 -0.94 24.18 15.52
CA ILE A 6 -1.47 25.40 14.91
C ILE A 6 -2.97 25.56 15.28
N GLY A 7 -3.77 24.50 15.14
CA GLY A 7 -5.20 24.53 15.50
C GLY A 7 -5.45 24.81 16.98
N LEU A 8 -4.61 24.27 17.87
CA LEU A 8 -4.70 24.49 19.31
C LEU A 8 -4.31 25.93 19.69
N VAL A 9 -3.21 26.45 19.14
CA VAL A 9 -2.77 27.83 19.35
C VAL A 9 -3.82 28.82 18.83
N LEU A 10 -4.37 28.57 17.62
CA LEU A 10 -5.40 29.41 17.04
C LEU A 10 -6.71 29.35 17.85
N GLY A 11 -7.12 28.16 18.31
CA GLY A 11 -8.30 28.00 19.18
C GLY A 11 -8.16 28.73 20.51
N LEU A 12 -6.99 28.67 21.15
CA LEU A 12 -6.71 29.41 22.39
C LEU A 12 -6.70 30.93 22.17
N LEU A 13 -6.14 31.42 21.06
CA LEU A 13 -6.16 32.85 20.73
C LEU A 13 -7.58 33.36 20.51
N ILE A 14 -8.42 32.61 19.78
CA ILE A 14 -9.83 32.97 19.54
C ILE A 14 -10.63 32.95 20.85
N ALA A 15 -10.41 31.94 21.71
CA ALA A 15 -11.07 31.87 23.01
C ALA A 15 -10.64 33.03 23.93
N ALA A 16 -9.35 33.38 23.96
CA ALA A 16 -8.84 34.51 24.74
C ALA A 16 -9.40 35.85 24.24
N ALA A 17 -9.50 36.03 22.92
CA ALA A 17 -10.15 37.20 22.33
C ALA A 17 -11.64 37.28 22.69
N GLY A 18 -12.36 36.16 22.62
CA GLY A 18 -13.76 36.07 23.05
C GLY A 18 -13.94 36.42 24.53
N TRP A 19 -13.04 35.94 25.41
CA TRP A 19 -13.06 36.27 26.83
C TRP A 19 -12.91 37.78 27.09
N ILE A 20 -11.97 38.46 26.40
CA ILE A 20 -11.77 39.90 26.53
C ILE A 20 -13.04 40.68 26.13
N VAL A 21 -13.77 40.19 25.12
CA VAL A 21 -15.01 40.81 24.64
C VAL A 21 -16.16 40.64 25.63
N VAL A 22 -16.34 39.44 26.23
CA VAL A 22 -17.44 39.16 27.18
C VAL A 22 -17.14 39.66 28.60
N ARG A 23 -15.88 39.82 28.99
CA ARG A 23 -15.47 40.15 30.38
C ARG A 23 -16.25 41.30 31.04
N PRO A 24 -16.53 42.45 30.37
CA PRO A 24 -17.31 43.53 30.98
C PRO A 24 -18.75 43.15 31.35
N LEU A 25 -19.31 42.09 30.75
CA LEU A 25 -20.66 41.60 31.02
C LEU A 25 -20.74 40.65 32.22
N VAL A 26 -19.61 40.08 32.68
CA VAL A 26 -19.58 39.01 33.70
C VAL A 26 -19.09 39.51 35.07
N GLY A 27 -18.64 40.77 35.14
CA GLY A 27 -18.12 41.39 36.36
C GLY A 27 -16.61 41.18 36.53
N ASP A 28 -15.97 42.12 37.22
CA ASP A 28 -14.52 42.32 37.16
C ASP A 28 -13.78 41.40 38.15
N ILE A 29 -13.26 40.27 37.64
CA ILE A 29 -12.38 39.37 38.40
C ILE A 29 -11.00 39.38 37.73
N GLY A 30 -10.14 40.35 38.08
CA GLY A 30 -8.72 40.38 37.67
C GLY A 30 -8.16 41.77 37.35
N PRO A 31 -6.85 41.90 37.08
CA PRO A 31 -6.23 43.20 36.81
C PRO A 31 -6.78 43.86 35.53
N ALA A 32 -6.83 45.19 35.55
CA ALA A 32 -7.46 46.02 34.52
C ALA A 32 -6.68 45.97 33.20
N VAL A 33 -7.33 45.47 32.15
CA VAL A 33 -6.90 45.61 30.76
C VAL A 33 -7.82 46.66 30.13
N PRO A 34 -7.33 47.64 29.36
CA PRO A 34 -8.18 48.65 28.74
C PRO A 34 -9.30 47.99 27.93
N GLY A 35 -10.55 48.41 28.18
CA GLY A 35 -11.73 47.86 27.53
C GLY A 35 -11.67 48.08 26.03
N LEU A 36 -11.87 47.01 25.26
CA LEU A 36 -11.99 47.10 23.81
C LEU A 36 -13.32 47.79 23.47
N ASP A 37 -13.26 48.92 22.77
CA ASP A 37 -14.43 49.62 22.22
C ASP A 37 -14.77 49.00 20.84
N LEU A 38 -15.99 48.45 20.72
CA LEU A 38 -16.46 47.79 19.50
C LEU A 38 -17.32 48.73 18.63
N GLY A 39 -17.48 50.00 19.02
CA GLY A 39 -18.27 51.00 18.29
C GLY A 39 -19.71 50.55 18.07
N ASP A 40 -20.15 50.55 16.82
CA ASP A 40 -21.54 50.21 16.43
C ASP A 40 -21.94 48.76 16.78
N PHE A 41 -20.98 47.88 17.08
CA PHE A 41 -21.22 46.47 17.40
C PHE A 41 -21.36 46.19 18.90
N GLU A 42 -21.39 47.23 19.74
CA GLU A 42 -21.52 47.08 21.20
C GLU A 42 -22.82 46.33 21.59
N GLY A 43 -23.90 46.51 20.83
CA GLY A 43 -25.16 45.76 21.00
C GLY A 43 -25.04 44.25 20.71
N LEU A 44 -24.00 43.83 19.98
CA LEU A 44 -23.71 42.43 19.66
C LEU A 44 -22.52 41.87 20.45
N ARG A 45 -21.95 42.64 21.40
CA ARG A 45 -20.77 42.27 22.19
C ARG A 45 -20.90 40.91 22.86
N ALA A 46 -22.06 40.63 23.46
CA ALA A 46 -22.34 39.34 24.08
C ALA A 46 -22.31 38.19 23.06
N LEU A 47 -22.96 38.35 21.90
CA LEU A 47 -23.00 37.32 20.86
C LEU A 47 -21.62 37.06 20.26
N ILE A 48 -20.86 38.11 19.97
CA ILE A 48 -19.49 37.99 19.41
C ILE A 48 -18.56 37.29 20.39
N GLY A 49 -18.58 37.73 21.65
CA GLY A 49 -17.66 37.19 22.65
C GLY A 49 -18.00 35.75 23.06
N TRP A 50 -19.28 35.43 23.29
CA TRP A 50 -19.70 34.04 23.57
C TRP A 50 -19.51 33.13 22.35
N GLY A 51 -19.75 33.64 21.14
CA GLY A 51 -19.50 32.92 19.89
C GLY A 51 -18.01 32.59 19.71
N ALA A 52 -17.12 33.54 19.97
CA ALA A 52 -15.67 33.32 19.91
C ALA A 52 -15.18 32.36 21.00
N LEU A 53 -15.74 32.42 22.22
CA LEU A 53 -15.44 31.45 23.28
C LEU A 53 -15.89 30.04 22.90
N ALA A 54 -17.09 29.88 22.35
CA ALA A 54 -17.62 28.58 21.92
C ALA A 54 -16.81 27.99 20.75
N LEU A 55 -16.48 28.82 19.75
CA LEU A 55 -15.67 28.40 18.59
C LEU A 55 -14.22 28.06 18.99
N GLY A 56 -13.58 28.92 19.78
CA GLY A 56 -12.22 28.68 20.29
C GLY A 56 -12.16 27.45 21.19
N GLY A 57 -13.13 27.29 22.09
CA GLY A 57 -13.27 26.11 22.95
C GLY A 57 -13.50 24.83 22.14
N LEU A 58 -14.37 24.86 21.13
CA LEU A 58 -14.60 23.72 20.24
C LEU A 58 -13.34 23.36 19.45
N ALA A 59 -12.59 24.35 18.93
CA ALA A 59 -11.33 24.10 18.24
C ALA A 59 -10.28 23.46 19.15
N VAL A 60 -10.20 23.89 20.41
CA VAL A 60 -9.33 23.29 21.44
C VAL A 60 -9.77 21.86 21.74
N VAL A 61 -11.07 21.62 21.98
CA VAL A 61 -11.63 20.29 22.25
C VAL A 61 -11.38 19.35 21.07
N VAL A 62 -11.65 19.76 19.83
CA VAL A 62 -11.42 18.93 18.63
C VAL A 62 -9.94 18.57 18.45
N ASN A 63 -9.02 19.46 18.83
CA ASN A 63 -7.58 19.22 18.72
C ASN A 63 -6.96 18.49 19.93
N LEU A 64 -7.58 18.53 21.10
CA LEU A 64 -7.19 17.78 22.31
C LEU A 64 -7.86 16.42 22.39
N TRP A 65 -9.06 16.26 21.84
CA TRP A 65 -9.73 14.97 21.82
C TRP A 65 -8.93 14.05 20.92
N PRO A 66 -8.56 12.85 21.40
CA PRO A 66 -8.00 11.85 20.51
C PRO A 66 -9.09 11.56 19.49
N THR A 67 -8.89 11.99 18.24
CA THR A 67 -9.53 11.34 17.11
C THR A 67 -9.27 9.86 17.32
N ARG A 68 -10.29 9.10 17.72
CA ARG A 68 -10.27 7.65 17.66
C ARG A 68 -10.12 7.33 16.18
N GLY A 69 -8.87 7.32 15.72
CA GLY A 69 -8.52 6.58 14.54
C GLY A 69 -9.01 5.18 14.84
N GLY A 70 -10.00 4.72 14.08
CA GLY A 70 -10.36 3.31 14.01
C GLY A 70 -9.06 2.53 13.99
N GLY A 71 -8.98 1.53 14.86
CA GLY A 71 -7.75 0.90 15.29
C GLY A 71 -6.74 0.79 14.16
N ARG A 72 -5.80 1.74 14.12
CA ARG A 72 -4.57 1.55 13.37
C ARG A 72 -3.98 0.30 13.97
N SER A 73 -3.95 -0.77 13.19
CA SER A 73 -2.95 -1.80 13.38
C SER A 73 -1.64 -1.05 13.50
N ARG A 74 -1.18 -0.90 14.75
CA ARG A 74 0.14 -0.42 15.05
C ARG A 74 1.06 -1.51 14.55
N SER A 75 1.43 -1.41 13.28
CA SER A 75 2.76 -1.77 12.87
C SER A 75 3.71 -0.75 13.53
N ALA A 76 3.86 -0.90 14.84
CA ALA A 76 4.92 -0.27 15.57
C ALA A 76 6.21 -0.89 15.01
N SER A 77 7.00 -0.06 14.32
CA SER A 77 8.32 -0.40 13.80
C SER A 77 8.41 -1.62 12.87
N GLN A 78 7.58 -1.72 11.81
CA GLN A 78 8.12 -2.29 10.56
C GLN A 78 9.05 -1.23 9.95
N GLY A 79 10.31 -1.25 10.37
CA GLY A 79 11.31 -0.33 9.85
C GLY A 79 11.40 -0.46 8.34
N ARG A 80 11.13 0.62 7.59
CA ARG A 80 11.48 0.86 6.18
C ARG A 80 11.35 -0.31 5.17
N GLN A 81 10.63 -1.39 5.46
CA GLN A 81 10.60 -2.56 4.58
C GLN A 81 9.78 -2.24 3.33
N ILE A 82 10.42 -2.40 2.17
CA ILE A 82 9.78 -2.33 0.86
C ILE A 82 9.37 -3.74 0.49
N ILE A 83 8.08 -3.98 0.30
CA ILE A 83 7.55 -5.26 -0.18
C ILE A 83 7.22 -5.08 -1.65
N PHE A 84 8.14 -5.46 -2.52
CA PHE A 84 7.89 -5.43 -3.96
C PHE A 84 6.86 -6.51 -4.34
N ALA A 85 6.00 -6.22 -5.32
CA ALA A 85 4.86 -7.07 -5.70
C ALA A 85 5.24 -8.56 -5.98
N ASP A 86 6.44 -8.83 -6.49
CA ASP A 86 6.91 -10.19 -6.82
C ASP A 86 7.74 -10.86 -5.71
N ASP A 87 7.93 -10.22 -4.55
CA ASP A 87 8.78 -10.78 -3.51
C ASP A 87 8.10 -11.98 -2.83
N PRO A 88 8.81 -13.12 -2.63
CA PRO A 88 8.30 -14.19 -1.78
C PRO A 88 8.12 -13.62 -0.36
N PRO A 89 7.01 -13.95 0.33
CA PRO A 89 6.65 -13.28 1.56
C PRO A 89 7.74 -13.46 2.62
N VAL A 90 8.25 -12.34 3.14
CA VAL A 90 8.94 -12.33 4.42
C VAL A 90 7.85 -12.43 5.48
N ALA A 91 7.84 -13.54 6.23
CA ALA A 91 7.02 -13.65 7.42
C ALA A 91 7.38 -12.50 8.36
N THR A 92 6.40 -11.69 8.76
CA THR A 92 6.56 -10.78 9.88
C THR A 92 6.99 -11.58 11.10
N PRO A 93 8.14 -11.31 11.73
CA PRO A 93 8.56 -12.07 12.89
C PRO A 93 7.64 -11.75 14.07
N VAL A 94 6.79 -12.69 14.44
CA VAL A 94 6.22 -12.77 15.78
C VAL A 94 7.15 -13.66 16.61
N ALA A 95 7.47 -13.21 17.82
CA ALA A 95 8.46 -13.78 18.74
C ALA A 95 8.49 -15.32 18.73
N ALA A 96 9.70 -15.88 18.58
CA ALA A 96 9.94 -17.30 18.46
C ALA A 96 9.55 -18.09 19.73
N PRO A 97 8.86 -19.24 19.60
CA PRO A 97 8.90 -20.29 20.61
C PRO A 97 9.98 -21.33 20.28
N VAL A 98 10.54 -21.84 21.37
CA VAL A 98 11.60 -22.83 21.57
C VAL A 98 11.59 -24.01 20.58
N ALA A 99 12.78 -24.34 20.08
CA ALA A 99 13.04 -25.41 19.11
C ALA A 99 12.87 -26.83 19.69
N MET A 100 12.24 -27.71 18.91
CA MET A 100 12.35 -29.17 19.01
C MET A 100 13.10 -29.73 17.79
N PRO A 101 13.80 -30.87 17.91
CA PRO A 101 14.84 -31.27 16.95
C PRO A 101 14.27 -31.87 15.65
N ALA A 102 14.99 -31.60 14.55
CA ALA A 102 14.66 -32.04 13.21
C ALA A 102 14.87 -33.56 12.99
N PRO A 103 14.04 -34.23 12.16
CA PRO A 103 14.30 -35.58 11.71
C PRO A 103 15.30 -35.60 10.53
N ALA A 104 16.11 -36.66 10.49
CA ALA A 104 17.23 -36.85 9.56
C ALA A 104 16.81 -36.99 8.07
N PRO A 105 17.69 -36.61 7.12
CA PRO A 105 17.40 -36.64 5.68
C PRO A 105 17.43 -38.07 5.11
N ARG A 106 16.50 -38.37 4.18
CA ARG A 106 16.54 -39.58 3.35
C ARG A 106 17.44 -39.37 2.12
N PRO A 107 18.13 -40.41 1.63
CA PRO A 107 19.08 -40.31 0.51
C PRO A 107 18.37 -40.23 -0.85
N ALA A 108 18.97 -39.46 -1.76
CA ALA A 108 18.55 -39.30 -3.16
C ALA A 108 18.97 -40.50 -4.04
N PRO A 109 18.19 -40.91 -5.06
CA PRO A 109 18.61 -41.92 -6.01
C PRO A 109 19.58 -41.38 -7.08
N ALA A 110 20.49 -42.25 -7.51
CA ALA A 110 21.60 -42.01 -8.44
C ALA A 110 21.15 -41.78 -9.90
N PRO A 111 21.96 -41.06 -10.73
CA PRO A 111 21.63 -40.76 -12.12
C PRO A 111 21.85 -41.98 -13.03
N VAL A 112 20.89 -42.25 -13.91
CA VAL A 112 20.98 -43.22 -15.01
C VAL A 112 21.65 -42.55 -16.21
N ALA A 113 22.75 -43.14 -16.67
CA ALA A 113 23.47 -42.72 -17.88
C ALA A 113 22.72 -43.18 -19.15
N LEU A 114 22.44 -42.25 -20.07
CA LEU A 114 21.97 -42.55 -21.42
C LEU A 114 23.13 -42.34 -22.41
N ALA A 115 23.38 -43.37 -23.22
CA ALA A 115 24.41 -43.43 -24.26
C ALA A 115 24.13 -42.47 -25.43
N PRO A 116 25.16 -42.03 -26.18
CA PRO A 116 25.00 -41.07 -27.27
C PRO A 116 24.44 -41.72 -28.54
N ALA A 117 23.41 -41.10 -29.12
CA ALA A 117 22.94 -41.42 -30.47
C ALA A 117 23.65 -40.50 -31.49
N ASN A 118 24.56 -41.08 -32.27
CA ASN A 118 25.12 -40.47 -33.47
C ASN A 118 24.03 -40.41 -34.56
N ALA A 119 23.67 -39.20 -34.99
CA ALA A 119 22.91 -38.98 -36.22
C ALA A 119 23.62 -37.91 -37.05
N ALA A 120 24.22 -38.34 -38.16
CA ALA A 120 24.85 -37.49 -39.14
C ALA A 120 23.78 -36.65 -39.85
N VAL A 121 23.81 -35.33 -39.67
CA VAL A 121 23.04 -34.38 -40.47
C VAL A 121 24.00 -33.68 -41.44
N ALA A 122 23.67 -33.77 -42.73
CA ALA A 122 24.42 -33.17 -43.82
C ALA A 122 24.53 -31.65 -43.66
N GLN A 123 25.73 -31.11 -43.82
CA GLN A 123 26.00 -29.67 -43.77
C GLN A 123 25.43 -28.97 -45.03
N PRO A 124 24.70 -27.86 -44.90
CA PRO A 124 24.34 -27.05 -46.06
C PRO A 124 25.57 -26.26 -46.56
N VAL A 125 25.75 -26.26 -47.88
CA VAL A 125 26.77 -25.54 -48.64
C VAL A 125 26.75 -24.05 -48.29
N ARG A 126 27.84 -23.54 -47.71
CA ARG A 126 28.04 -22.09 -47.49
C ARG A 126 28.29 -21.42 -48.84
N ARG A 127 27.46 -20.44 -49.18
CA ARG A 127 27.78 -19.43 -50.19
C ARG A 127 28.57 -18.34 -49.49
N ASP A 128 29.80 -18.10 -49.92
CA ASP A 128 30.65 -17.04 -49.39
C ASP A 128 30.05 -15.67 -49.74
N LEU A 129 29.44 -15.03 -48.76
CA LEU A 129 29.09 -13.61 -48.82
C LEU A 129 30.37 -12.78 -48.57
N PRO A 130 30.55 -11.64 -49.27
CA PRO A 130 31.68 -10.75 -49.04
C PRO A 130 31.71 -10.27 -47.57
N PRO A 131 32.89 -9.97 -47.02
CA PRO A 131 33.03 -9.61 -45.60
C PRO A 131 32.17 -8.39 -45.30
N VAL A 132 31.15 -8.59 -44.47
CA VAL A 132 30.41 -7.50 -43.83
C VAL A 132 31.45 -6.71 -43.02
N ALA A 133 31.57 -5.42 -43.31
CA ALA A 133 32.39 -4.51 -42.51
C ALA A 133 32.05 -4.72 -41.02
N PRO A 134 33.02 -4.75 -40.10
CA PRO A 134 32.74 -4.99 -38.69
C PRO A 134 31.67 -3.99 -38.24
N GLY A 135 30.49 -4.53 -37.93
CA GLY A 135 29.46 -3.78 -37.23
C GLY A 135 30.02 -3.28 -35.90
N PRO A 136 29.44 -2.24 -35.31
CA PRO A 136 29.86 -1.76 -34.00
C PRO A 136 29.96 -2.94 -33.03
N ASP A 137 31.08 -3.00 -32.30
CA ASP A 137 31.44 -4.06 -31.37
C ASP A 137 30.22 -4.49 -30.52
N PRO A 138 29.75 -5.75 -30.60
CA PRO A 138 28.64 -6.22 -29.76
C PRO A 138 29.02 -6.27 -28.27
N GLN A 139 30.28 -5.98 -27.92
CA GLN A 139 30.82 -5.94 -26.57
C GLN A 139 31.13 -4.50 -26.11
N GLY A 140 30.20 -3.57 -26.31
CA GLY A 140 30.07 -2.47 -25.34
C GLY A 140 29.96 -3.05 -23.92
N PRO A 141 30.36 -2.33 -22.85
CA PRO A 141 30.22 -2.83 -21.48
C PRO A 141 28.78 -3.34 -21.30
N PRO A 142 28.57 -4.50 -20.64
CA PRO A 142 27.24 -5.12 -20.53
C PRO A 142 26.25 -4.04 -20.11
N GLN A 143 25.37 -3.66 -21.04
CA GLN A 143 24.43 -2.59 -20.79
C GLN A 143 23.48 -3.10 -19.72
N GLU A 144 23.50 -2.47 -18.55
CA GLU A 144 22.63 -2.83 -17.43
C GLU A 144 21.18 -2.81 -17.91
N THR A 145 20.51 -3.96 -17.86
CA THR A 145 19.11 -4.09 -18.28
C THR A 145 18.16 -3.67 -17.17
N PHE A 146 16.91 -3.36 -17.51
CA PHE A 146 15.85 -3.07 -16.55
C PHE A 146 15.74 -4.16 -15.46
N GLY A 147 15.67 -5.43 -15.88
CA GLY A 147 15.56 -6.56 -14.97
C GLY A 147 16.77 -6.72 -14.04
N GLN A 148 17.99 -6.48 -14.55
CA GLN A 148 19.21 -6.52 -13.72
C GLN A 148 19.23 -5.40 -12.68
N LEU A 149 18.92 -4.16 -13.09
CA LEU A 149 18.88 -3.02 -12.17
C LEU A 149 17.77 -3.20 -11.12
N ARG A 150 16.59 -3.69 -11.51
CA ARG A 150 15.49 -3.98 -10.60
C ARG A 150 15.86 -5.09 -9.60
N ALA A 151 16.51 -6.16 -10.07
CA ALA A 151 16.98 -7.22 -9.17
C ALA A 151 18.01 -6.69 -8.15
N ALA A 152 18.95 -5.86 -8.60
CA ALA A 152 19.91 -5.20 -7.72
C ALA A 152 19.22 -4.27 -6.71
N LEU A 153 18.22 -3.48 -7.15
CA LEU A 153 17.40 -2.63 -6.30
C LEU A 153 16.76 -3.44 -5.15
N LYS A 154 16.13 -4.58 -5.48
CA LYS A 154 15.51 -5.46 -4.48
C LYS A 154 16.52 -5.94 -3.44
N VAL A 155 17.72 -6.33 -3.87
CA VAL A 155 18.79 -6.73 -2.96
C VAL A 155 19.19 -5.57 -2.04
N LYS A 156 19.41 -4.37 -2.58
CA LYS A 156 19.78 -3.19 -1.78
C LYS A 156 18.69 -2.77 -0.79
N ALA A 157 17.43 -2.86 -1.18
CA ALA A 157 16.30 -2.62 -0.28
C ALA A 157 16.26 -3.62 0.88
N ARG A 158 16.53 -4.91 0.63
CA ARG A 158 16.61 -5.94 1.69
C ARG A 158 17.82 -5.78 2.60
N GLU A 159 18.94 -5.28 2.06
CA GLU A 159 20.13 -4.90 2.83
C GLU A 159 19.95 -3.56 3.57
N GLU A 160 18.78 -2.92 3.47
CA GLU A 160 18.48 -1.60 4.03
C GLU A 160 19.42 -0.48 3.55
N LYS A 161 20.01 -0.65 2.37
CA LYS A 161 20.88 0.34 1.73
C LYS A 161 20.06 1.36 0.94
N TRP A 162 19.34 2.21 1.67
CA TRP A 162 18.32 3.11 1.12
C TRP A 162 18.86 4.12 0.10
N ASP A 163 20.08 4.62 0.29
CA ASP A 163 20.69 5.59 -0.64
C ASP A 163 21.03 4.94 -1.98
N GLU A 164 21.57 3.72 -1.96
CA GLU A 164 21.84 2.92 -3.16
C GLU A 164 20.54 2.55 -3.87
N ALA A 165 19.53 2.11 -3.11
CA ALA A 165 18.20 1.82 -3.65
C ALA A 165 17.56 3.05 -4.31
N ALA A 166 17.68 4.24 -3.71
CA ALA A 166 17.17 5.48 -4.27
C ALA A 166 17.89 5.87 -5.58
N GLU A 167 19.20 5.69 -5.67
CA GLU A 167 19.96 5.90 -6.91
C GLU A 167 19.52 4.92 -8.01
N MET A 168 19.35 3.64 -7.67
CA MET A 168 18.85 2.64 -8.61
C MET A 168 17.44 2.99 -9.11
N LEU A 169 16.54 3.40 -8.23
CA LEU A 169 15.19 3.85 -8.60
C LEU A 169 15.18 5.09 -9.50
N ARG A 170 16.10 6.05 -9.30
CA ARG A 170 16.23 7.21 -10.20
C ARG A 170 16.67 6.83 -11.61
N ARG A 171 17.39 5.72 -11.76
CA ARG A 171 17.89 5.21 -13.04
C ARG A 171 16.90 4.25 -13.71
N LEU A 172 16.09 3.54 -12.93
CA LEU A 172 15.20 2.48 -13.38
C LEU A 172 14.23 2.90 -14.51
N PRO A 173 13.53 4.06 -14.45
CA PRO A 173 12.64 4.49 -15.53
C PRO A 173 13.34 4.71 -16.88
N LYS A 174 14.66 5.00 -16.89
CA LYS A 174 15.43 5.20 -18.13
C LYS A 174 15.65 3.89 -18.89
N LEU A 175 15.58 2.76 -18.19
CA LEU A 175 15.70 1.42 -18.75
C LEU A 175 14.34 0.79 -19.06
N ALA A 176 13.23 1.43 -18.65
CA ALA A 176 11.87 0.92 -18.82
C ALA A 176 11.36 1.16 -20.26
N LEU A 177 11.59 0.17 -21.12
CA LEU A 177 11.27 0.27 -22.55
C LEU A 177 9.81 -0.08 -22.86
N THR A 178 9.17 -0.91 -22.05
CA THR A 178 7.78 -1.34 -22.25
C THR A 178 6.81 -0.64 -21.28
N HIS A 179 5.51 -0.64 -21.59
CA HIS A 179 4.49 -0.15 -20.65
C HIS A 179 4.49 -0.96 -19.35
N GLN A 180 4.78 -2.26 -19.42
CA GLN A 180 4.91 -3.13 -18.26
C GLN A 180 6.11 -2.73 -17.39
N ASP A 181 7.29 -2.50 -17.98
CA ASP A 181 8.46 -2.05 -17.21
C ASP A 181 8.21 -0.69 -16.55
N ARG A 182 7.51 0.22 -17.24
CA ARG A 182 7.18 1.55 -16.70
C ARG A 182 6.17 1.46 -15.55
N MET A 183 5.18 0.59 -15.67
CA MET A 183 4.25 0.28 -14.60
C MET A 183 5.00 -0.22 -13.38
N VAL A 184 5.83 -1.25 -13.56
CA VAL A 184 6.61 -1.87 -12.48
C VAL A 184 7.57 -0.86 -11.83
N ALA A 185 8.27 -0.04 -12.62
CA ALA A 185 9.13 1.01 -12.09
C ALA A 185 8.37 2.03 -11.25
N ALA A 186 7.17 2.42 -11.69
CA ALA A 186 6.32 3.34 -10.95
C ALA A 186 5.77 2.71 -9.67
N GLN A 187 5.42 1.42 -9.68
CA GLN A 187 5.04 0.67 -8.47
C GLN A 187 6.21 0.61 -7.47
N ASP A 188 7.40 0.19 -7.92
CA ASP A 188 8.58 0.08 -7.07
C ASP A 188 8.96 1.46 -6.47
N LEU A 189 8.80 2.55 -7.22
CA LEU A 189 8.97 3.92 -6.71
C LEU A 189 7.91 4.28 -5.66
N GLY A 190 6.64 3.92 -5.91
CA GLY A 190 5.55 4.12 -4.95
C GLY A 190 5.80 3.40 -3.63
N ASP A 191 6.17 2.12 -3.69
CA ASP A 191 6.49 1.31 -2.52
C ASP A 191 7.68 1.90 -1.73
N PHE A 192 8.71 2.38 -2.44
CA PHE A 192 9.84 3.07 -1.84
C PHE A 192 9.44 4.38 -1.16
N CYS A 193 8.70 5.25 -1.86
CA CYS A 193 8.25 6.53 -1.29
C CYS A 193 7.38 6.31 -0.06
N ARG A 194 6.45 5.35 -0.13
CA ARG A 194 5.57 5.00 0.99
C ARG A 194 6.37 4.50 2.20
N SER A 195 7.38 3.65 2.00
CA SER A 195 8.22 3.15 3.10
C SER A 195 9.07 4.25 3.77
N GLN A 196 9.35 5.33 3.05
CA GLN A 196 10.01 6.53 3.58
C GLN A 196 9.03 7.56 4.18
N GLY A 197 7.72 7.27 4.18
CA GLY A 197 6.69 8.20 4.65
C GLY A 197 6.43 9.39 3.71
N ARG A 198 6.91 9.32 2.47
CA ARG A 198 6.69 10.31 1.41
C ARG A 198 5.37 9.98 0.69
N ILE A 199 4.25 10.27 1.36
CA ILE A 199 2.92 9.82 0.94
C ILE A 199 2.49 10.46 -0.40
N ASP A 200 2.72 11.76 -0.58
CA ASP A 200 2.33 12.45 -1.83
C ASP A 200 3.09 11.89 -3.04
N ASP A 201 4.41 11.67 -2.89
CA ASP A 201 5.25 11.06 -3.93
C ASP A 201 4.83 9.61 -4.22
N ALA A 202 4.37 8.87 -3.20
CA ALA A 202 3.86 7.50 -3.38
C ALA A 202 2.54 7.50 -4.15
N ALA A 203 1.63 8.43 -3.81
CA ALA A 203 0.35 8.57 -4.50
C ALA A 203 0.53 8.93 -5.98
N GLU A 204 1.45 9.84 -6.31
CA GLU A 204 1.80 10.17 -7.69
C GLU A 204 2.36 8.94 -8.44
N ALA A 205 3.33 8.24 -7.83
CA ALA A 205 3.94 7.07 -8.44
C ALA A 205 2.93 5.93 -8.67
N TYR A 206 2.05 5.63 -7.71
CA TYR A 206 0.99 4.65 -7.91
C TYR A 206 -0.07 5.12 -8.92
N GLY A 207 -0.33 6.41 -9.03
CA GLY A 207 -1.17 6.98 -10.10
C GLY A 207 -0.59 6.73 -11.50
N HIS A 208 0.73 6.87 -11.66
CA HIS A 208 1.42 6.50 -12.89
C HIS A 208 1.35 5.00 -13.16
N ALA A 209 1.58 4.16 -12.16
CA ALA A 209 1.43 2.72 -12.29
C ALA A 209 0.03 2.32 -12.77
N LEU A 210 -1.02 2.88 -12.15
CA LEU A 210 -2.40 2.62 -12.56
C LEU A 210 -2.67 3.06 -14.00
N SER A 211 -2.10 4.18 -14.43
CA SER A 211 -2.26 4.67 -15.80
C SER A 211 -1.66 3.70 -16.83
N TYR A 212 -0.48 3.15 -16.55
CA TYR A 212 0.12 2.12 -17.39
C TYR A 212 -0.63 0.78 -17.33
N ALA A 213 -1.10 0.36 -16.16
CA ALA A 213 -1.86 -0.87 -15.99
C ALA A 213 -3.21 -0.82 -16.74
N ARG A 214 -3.90 0.34 -16.70
CA ARG A 214 -5.11 0.58 -17.51
C ARG A 214 -4.82 0.49 -19.00
N LEU A 215 -3.76 1.16 -19.45
CA LEU A 215 -3.35 1.11 -20.85
C LEU A 215 -3.06 -0.32 -21.32
N LEU A 216 -2.33 -1.11 -20.52
CA LEU A 216 -2.04 -2.52 -20.81
C LEU A 216 -3.34 -3.34 -20.91
N HIS A 217 -4.25 -3.18 -19.96
CA HIS A 217 -5.54 -3.87 -19.97
C HIS A 217 -6.43 -3.44 -21.15
N ASP A 218 -6.41 -2.16 -21.54
CA ASP A 218 -7.18 -1.67 -22.68
C ASP A 218 -6.65 -2.22 -24.01
N ILE A 219 -5.33 -2.42 -24.13
CA ILE A 219 -4.70 -3.01 -25.32
C ILE A 219 -4.97 -4.51 -25.39
N GLU A 220 -4.90 -5.22 -24.26
CA GLU A 220 -5.12 -6.67 -24.15
C GLU A 220 -6.13 -7.03 -23.05
N PRO A 221 -7.45 -6.81 -23.25
CA PRO A 221 -8.45 -7.02 -22.18
C PRO A 221 -8.60 -8.48 -21.74
N ALA A 222 -8.22 -9.42 -22.60
CA ALA A 222 -8.27 -10.85 -22.34
C ALA A 222 -6.95 -11.41 -21.77
N ASP A 223 -5.92 -10.58 -21.60
CA ASP A 223 -4.67 -11.02 -20.97
C ASP A 223 -4.85 -11.10 -19.44
N PRO A 224 -4.72 -12.29 -18.84
CA PRO A 224 -4.80 -12.44 -17.39
C PRO A 224 -3.70 -11.66 -16.65
N VAL A 225 -2.53 -11.43 -17.26
CA VAL A 225 -1.45 -10.66 -16.61
C VAL A 225 -1.85 -9.19 -16.52
N ALA A 226 -2.29 -8.58 -17.64
CA ALA A 226 -2.80 -7.21 -17.65
C ALA A 226 -3.96 -6.99 -16.66
N ALA A 227 -4.90 -7.94 -16.56
CA ALA A 227 -6.00 -7.85 -15.60
C ALA A 227 -5.52 -7.93 -14.13
N ALA A 228 -4.55 -8.81 -13.85
CA ALA A 228 -3.96 -8.93 -12.52
C ALA A 228 -3.16 -7.68 -12.13
N ASP A 229 -2.41 -7.12 -13.08
CA ASP A 229 -1.63 -5.89 -12.93
C ASP A 229 -2.54 -4.68 -12.65
N LEU A 230 -3.63 -4.54 -13.39
CA LEU A 230 -4.64 -3.51 -13.16
C LEU A 230 -5.28 -3.63 -11.77
N ALA A 231 -5.66 -4.85 -11.37
CA ALA A 231 -6.20 -5.08 -10.03
C ALA A 231 -5.18 -4.75 -8.94
N GLY A 232 -3.89 -5.06 -9.14
CA GLY A 232 -2.81 -4.69 -8.22
C GLY A 232 -2.65 -3.17 -8.09
N ALA A 233 -2.62 -2.45 -9.21
CA ALA A 233 -2.50 -1.00 -9.21
C ALA A 233 -3.71 -0.30 -8.56
N LEU A 234 -4.92 -0.84 -8.75
CA LEU A 234 -6.13 -0.36 -8.08
C LEU A 234 -6.07 -0.52 -6.55
N ILE A 235 -5.53 -1.65 -6.05
CA ILE A 235 -5.29 -1.81 -4.62
C ILE A 235 -4.33 -0.74 -4.10
N ASN A 236 -3.23 -0.46 -4.81
CA ASN A 236 -2.25 0.53 -4.34
C ASN A 236 -2.84 1.94 -4.27
N VAL A 237 -3.58 2.39 -5.29
CA VAL A 237 -4.24 3.71 -5.23
C VAL A 237 -5.38 3.75 -4.22
N GLY A 238 -6.05 2.62 -3.97
CA GLY A 238 -7.05 2.47 -2.93
C GLY A 238 -6.43 2.60 -1.54
N ASP A 239 -5.28 1.97 -1.30
CA ASP A 239 -4.51 2.07 -0.06
C ASP A 239 -4.10 3.53 0.20
N MET A 240 -3.66 4.26 -0.84
CA MET A 240 -3.37 5.71 -0.73
C MET A 240 -4.60 6.53 -0.41
N ALA A 241 -5.72 6.27 -1.10
CA ALA A 241 -6.97 6.96 -0.82
C ALA A 241 -7.47 6.70 0.62
N ALA A 242 -7.32 5.48 1.13
CA ALA A 242 -7.66 5.14 2.50
C ALA A 242 -6.73 5.83 3.51
N ASP A 243 -5.42 5.84 3.27
CA ASP A 243 -4.42 6.51 4.11
C ASP A 243 -4.69 8.04 4.22
N GLU A 244 -5.21 8.65 3.16
CA GLU A 244 -5.65 10.06 3.09
C GLU A 244 -7.05 10.32 3.65
N GLY A 245 -7.81 9.28 4.02
CA GLY A 245 -9.19 9.39 4.50
C GLY A 245 -10.25 9.60 3.40
N ARG A 246 -9.88 9.47 2.12
CA ARG A 246 -10.80 9.49 0.97
C ARG A 246 -11.49 8.13 0.79
N ILE A 247 -12.27 7.73 1.79
CA ILE A 247 -12.87 6.38 1.88
C ILE A 247 -13.73 6.02 0.66
N ASP A 248 -14.47 6.96 0.07
CA ASP A 248 -15.28 6.69 -1.14
C ASP A 248 -14.43 6.33 -2.36
N ALA A 249 -13.28 7.00 -2.53
CA ALA A 249 -12.35 6.69 -3.61
C ALA A 249 -11.66 5.33 -3.38
N ALA A 250 -11.31 5.02 -2.13
CA ALA A 250 -10.75 3.72 -1.76
C ALA A 250 -11.73 2.58 -2.04
N LEU A 251 -13.00 2.75 -1.64
CA LEU A 251 -14.07 1.78 -1.90
C LEU A 251 -14.22 1.49 -3.40
N GLY A 252 -14.32 2.51 -4.24
CA GLY A 252 -14.42 2.32 -5.68
C GLY A 252 -13.23 1.53 -6.26
N ALA A 253 -12.00 1.90 -5.87
CA ALA A 253 -10.80 1.20 -6.34
C ALA A 253 -10.74 -0.26 -5.88
N TYR A 254 -11.10 -0.55 -4.63
CA TYR A 254 -11.12 -1.92 -4.10
C TYR A 254 -12.24 -2.76 -4.71
N GLU A 255 -13.42 -2.18 -4.97
CA GLU A 255 -14.53 -2.85 -5.65
C GLU A 255 -14.14 -3.28 -7.07
N ASP A 256 -13.50 -2.38 -7.82
CA ASP A 256 -12.99 -2.68 -9.17
C ASP A 256 -11.91 -3.77 -9.12
N ALA A 257 -10.98 -3.70 -8.16
CA ALA A 257 -9.93 -4.70 -7.99
C ALA A 257 -10.49 -6.10 -7.65
N VAL A 258 -11.48 -6.19 -6.75
CA VAL A 258 -12.16 -7.44 -6.40
C VAL A 258 -12.91 -8.00 -7.62
N ALA A 259 -13.61 -7.14 -8.37
CA ALA A 259 -14.34 -7.55 -9.57
C ALA A 259 -13.40 -8.14 -10.64
N LEU A 260 -12.27 -7.48 -10.90
CA LEU A 260 -11.24 -7.98 -11.82
C LEU A 260 -10.67 -9.32 -11.36
N ARG A 261 -10.31 -9.47 -10.08
CA ARG A 261 -9.75 -10.72 -9.55
C ARG A 261 -10.75 -11.88 -9.59
N ARG A 262 -12.03 -11.62 -9.32
CA ARG A 262 -13.08 -12.66 -9.44
C ARG A 262 -13.26 -13.11 -10.90
N ARG A 263 -13.28 -12.18 -11.86
CA ARG A 263 -13.33 -12.51 -13.29
C ARG A 263 -12.11 -13.31 -13.74
N LEU A 264 -10.91 -12.85 -13.38
CA LEU A 264 -9.65 -13.54 -13.65
C LEU A 264 -9.69 -15.02 -13.20
N ILE A 265 -10.14 -15.26 -11.97
CA ILE A 265 -10.26 -16.61 -11.40
C ILE A 265 -11.32 -17.45 -12.12
N ALA A 266 -12.44 -16.84 -12.51
CA ALA A 266 -13.51 -17.53 -13.24
C ALA A 266 -13.05 -17.96 -14.64
N ASP A 267 -12.31 -17.10 -15.35
CA ASP A 267 -11.96 -17.30 -16.75
C ASP A 267 -10.69 -18.14 -16.94
N HIS A 268 -9.70 -18.01 -16.03
CA HIS A 268 -8.38 -18.64 -16.16
C HIS A 268 -8.07 -19.65 -15.04
N GLY A 269 -9.01 -19.84 -14.11
CA GLY A 269 -8.86 -20.72 -12.97
C GLY A 269 -8.16 -20.06 -11.77
N ALA A 270 -8.36 -20.67 -10.61
CA ALA A 270 -7.90 -20.12 -9.34
C ALA A 270 -6.44 -20.53 -9.04
N ARG A 271 -5.44 -19.91 -9.68
CA ARG A 271 -4.03 -20.17 -9.28
C ARG A 271 -3.79 -19.66 -7.86
N ARG A 272 -2.78 -20.22 -7.19
CA ARG A 272 -2.47 -19.90 -5.79
C ARG A 272 -2.28 -18.39 -5.54
N LEU A 273 -1.53 -17.72 -6.43
CA LEU A 273 -1.28 -16.28 -6.33
C LEU A 273 -2.56 -15.46 -6.55
N ASP A 274 -3.42 -15.87 -7.48
CA ASP A 274 -4.69 -15.19 -7.77
C ASP A 274 -5.64 -15.27 -6.58
N ARG A 275 -5.74 -16.43 -5.92
CA ARG A 275 -6.55 -16.61 -4.69
C ARG A 275 -6.04 -15.77 -3.54
N ARG A 276 -4.72 -15.72 -3.34
CA ARG A 276 -4.10 -14.87 -2.31
C ARG A 276 -4.37 -13.40 -2.58
N ALA A 277 -4.20 -12.98 -3.84
CA ALA A 277 -4.48 -11.62 -4.24
C ALA A 277 -5.97 -11.28 -4.01
N LEU A 278 -6.90 -12.18 -4.35
CA LEU A 278 -8.33 -11.96 -4.07
C LEU A 278 -8.61 -11.83 -2.57
N SER A 279 -8.05 -12.71 -1.74
CA SER A 279 -8.15 -12.63 -0.27
C SER A 279 -7.71 -11.25 0.26
N ILE A 280 -6.55 -10.77 -0.17
CA ILE A 280 -6.05 -9.43 0.22
C ILE A 280 -7.01 -8.31 -0.24
N ALA A 281 -7.51 -8.37 -1.48
CA ALA A 281 -8.46 -7.36 -1.98
C ALA A 281 -9.77 -7.34 -1.19
N LEU A 282 -10.27 -8.51 -0.81
CA LEU A 282 -11.48 -8.65 0.00
C LEU A 282 -11.27 -8.04 1.39
N GLU A 283 -10.12 -8.25 2.01
CA GLU A 283 -9.78 -7.61 3.30
C GLU A 283 -9.73 -6.09 3.20
N ARG A 284 -9.08 -5.54 2.16
CA ARG A 284 -9.04 -4.10 1.92
C ARG A 284 -10.45 -3.51 1.73
N LEU A 285 -11.27 -4.17 0.94
CA LEU A 285 -12.66 -3.76 0.74
C LEU A 285 -13.48 -3.87 2.04
N ALA A 286 -13.27 -4.94 2.83
CA ALA A 286 -13.95 -5.14 4.10
C ALA A 286 -13.58 -4.04 5.10
N ASP A 287 -12.29 -3.74 5.27
CA ASP A 287 -11.78 -2.63 6.10
C ASP A 287 -12.46 -1.31 5.70
N ALA A 288 -12.45 -0.97 4.41
CA ALA A 288 -13.06 0.29 3.93
C ALA A 288 -14.59 0.33 4.10
N ARG A 289 -15.28 -0.81 3.97
CA ARG A 289 -16.72 -0.92 4.23
C ARG A 289 -17.02 -0.79 5.72
N GLU A 290 -16.18 -1.35 6.59
CA GLU A 290 -16.28 -1.17 8.04
C GLU A 290 -16.10 0.30 8.43
N ASP A 291 -15.09 0.99 7.89
CA ASP A 291 -14.83 2.41 8.16
C ASP A 291 -16.02 3.31 7.78
N ARG A 292 -16.80 2.90 6.76
CA ARG A 292 -18.06 3.57 6.37
C ARG A 292 -19.28 3.14 7.20
N GLY A 293 -19.09 2.27 8.19
CA GLY A 293 -20.15 1.74 9.06
C GLY A 293 -20.95 0.58 8.45
N HIS A 294 -20.60 0.08 7.27
CA HIS A 294 -21.28 -1.02 6.59
C HIS A 294 -20.81 -2.40 7.11
N ARG A 295 -20.85 -2.59 8.43
CA ARG A 295 -20.26 -3.75 9.13
C ARG A 295 -20.79 -5.11 8.66
N VAL A 296 -22.09 -5.24 8.38
CA VAL A 296 -22.65 -6.51 7.88
C VAL A 296 -22.08 -6.87 6.51
N ARG A 297 -21.92 -5.89 5.61
CA ARG A 297 -21.31 -6.12 4.28
C ARG A 297 -19.82 -6.42 4.38
N ALA A 298 -19.11 -5.81 5.34
CA ALA A 298 -17.71 -6.12 5.62
C ALA A 298 -17.53 -7.56 6.12
N LEU A 299 -18.49 -8.06 6.92
CA LEU A 299 -18.45 -9.41 7.47
C LEU A 299 -18.45 -10.49 6.39
N ASP A 300 -19.30 -10.36 5.37
CA ASP A 300 -19.35 -11.31 4.26
C ASP A 300 -18.04 -11.35 3.47
N LEU A 301 -17.40 -10.18 3.29
CA LEU A 301 -16.10 -10.08 2.62
C LEU A 301 -14.96 -10.71 3.43
N TYR A 302 -14.94 -10.49 4.76
CA TYR A 302 -13.94 -11.14 5.62
C TYR A 302 -14.11 -12.65 5.66
N ARG A 303 -15.34 -13.17 5.65
CA ARG A 303 -15.60 -14.62 5.59
C ARG A 303 -15.02 -15.23 4.31
N GLU A 304 -15.28 -14.61 3.16
CA GLU A 304 -14.70 -15.04 1.89
C GLU A 304 -13.16 -14.97 1.92
N SER A 305 -12.56 -13.93 2.50
CA SER A 305 -11.10 -13.87 2.66
C SER A 305 -10.56 -15.01 3.54
N VAL A 306 -11.20 -15.28 4.68
CA VAL A 306 -10.80 -16.36 5.60
C VAL A 306 -10.88 -17.74 4.93
N GLU A 307 -11.89 -17.97 4.10
CA GLU A 307 -12.03 -19.20 3.32
C GLU A 307 -10.86 -19.37 2.33
N LEU A 308 -10.53 -18.31 1.57
CA LEU A 308 -9.40 -18.32 0.63
C LEU A 308 -8.07 -18.51 1.34
N ALA A 309 -7.82 -17.76 2.42
CA ALA A 309 -6.62 -17.91 3.25
C ALA A 309 -6.54 -19.30 3.89
N GLY A 310 -7.69 -19.89 4.25
CA GLY A 310 -7.81 -21.24 4.78
C GLY A 310 -7.38 -22.30 3.78
N ALA A 311 -7.87 -22.19 2.54
CA ALA A 311 -7.47 -23.07 1.45
C ALA A 311 -5.97 -22.95 1.13
N LEU A 312 -5.42 -21.73 1.15
CA LEU A 312 -3.98 -21.51 0.95
C LEU A 312 -3.14 -22.12 2.08
N ALA A 313 -3.53 -21.93 3.34
CA ALA A 313 -2.83 -22.50 4.48
C ALA A 313 -2.94 -24.03 4.55
N ALA A 314 -4.00 -24.63 4.00
CA ALA A 314 -4.10 -26.08 3.89
C ALA A 314 -3.08 -26.65 2.88
N GLU A 315 -2.73 -25.91 1.83
CA GLU A 315 -1.70 -26.30 0.87
C GLU A 315 -0.27 -26.07 1.39
N ASP A 316 -0.04 -24.93 2.05
CA ASP A 316 1.27 -24.55 2.59
C ASP A 316 1.10 -23.79 3.93
N PRO A 317 1.01 -24.53 5.05
CA PRO A 317 0.79 -23.93 6.37
C PRO A 317 1.93 -23.01 6.79
N GLN A 318 3.17 -23.30 6.39
CA GLN A 318 4.34 -22.51 6.78
C GLN A 318 4.32 -21.13 6.11
N ARG A 319 3.84 -21.07 4.86
CA ARG A 319 3.78 -19.83 4.10
C ARG A 319 2.55 -18.98 4.39
N TYR A 320 1.38 -19.59 4.56
CA TYR A 320 0.09 -18.86 4.65
C TYR A 320 -0.58 -18.95 6.03
N GLY A 321 0.00 -19.66 6.98
CA GLY A 321 -0.55 -19.79 8.33
C GLY A 321 -0.73 -18.44 9.03
N ALA A 322 0.25 -17.53 8.90
CA ALA A 322 0.16 -16.19 9.49
C ALA A 322 -0.95 -15.32 8.86
N GLU A 323 -1.10 -15.39 7.53
CA GLU A 323 -2.16 -14.66 6.79
C GLU A 323 -3.55 -15.14 7.25
N LEU A 324 -3.76 -16.45 7.35
CA LEU A 324 -5.02 -17.02 7.86
C LEU A 324 -5.34 -16.56 9.28
N GLN A 325 -4.35 -16.52 10.18
CA GLN A 325 -4.58 -16.06 11.56
C GLN A 325 -4.94 -14.57 11.60
N GLY A 326 -4.29 -13.75 10.77
CA GLY A 326 -4.62 -12.34 10.62
C GLY A 326 -6.07 -12.14 10.17
N ALA A 327 -6.48 -12.82 9.10
CA ALA A 327 -7.84 -12.77 8.56
C ALA A 327 -8.89 -13.20 9.60
N ARG A 328 -8.64 -14.30 10.33
CA ARG A 328 -9.53 -14.79 11.39
C ARG A 328 -9.67 -13.82 12.56
N THR A 329 -8.57 -13.15 12.92
CA THR A 329 -8.58 -12.15 13.99
C THR A 329 -9.44 -10.95 13.59
N ARG A 330 -9.30 -10.45 12.36
CA ARG A 330 -10.15 -9.36 11.88
C ARG A 330 -11.63 -9.74 11.81
N LEU A 331 -11.93 -10.95 11.35
CA LEU A 331 -13.29 -11.48 11.33
C LEU A 331 -13.89 -11.52 12.75
N SER A 332 -13.17 -12.07 13.73
CA SER A 332 -13.68 -12.19 15.10
C SER A 332 -13.84 -10.84 15.80
N GLU A 333 -12.94 -9.88 15.55
CA GLU A 333 -13.08 -8.50 16.03
C GLU A 333 -14.35 -7.83 15.51
N LEU A 334 -14.67 -8.01 14.22
CA LEU A 334 -15.88 -7.45 13.63
C LEU A 334 -17.14 -8.13 14.16
N GLU A 335 -17.14 -9.46 14.31
CA GLU A 335 -18.24 -10.22 14.92
C GLU A 335 -18.52 -9.76 16.35
N ALA A 336 -17.47 -9.57 17.15
CA ALA A 336 -17.60 -9.05 18.51
C ALA A 336 -18.26 -7.65 18.53
N ARG A 337 -17.89 -6.75 17.61
CA ARG A 337 -18.50 -5.40 17.49
C ARG A 337 -19.97 -5.42 17.07
N LEU A 338 -20.45 -6.50 16.44
CA LEU A 338 -21.84 -6.66 16.04
C LEU A 338 -22.69 -7.34 17.12
N SER A 339 -22.06 -8.06 18.04
CA SER A 339 -22.72 -8.74 19.16
C SER A 339 -23.01 -7.84 20.38
N VAL A 340 -22.52 -6.60 20.38
CA VAL A 340 -22.68 -5.59 21.45
C VAL A 340 -23.67 -4.52 21.03
#